data_AF-A0A2J8V7T4-F1
#
_entry.id   AF-A0A2J8V7T4-F1
#
_cell.length_a   1.000
_cell.length_b   1.000
_cell.length_c   1.000
_cell.angle_alpha   90.00
_cell.angle_beta   90.00
_cell.angle_gamma   90.00
#
_symmetry.space_group_name_H-M   'P 1'
#
loop_
_entity.id
_entity.type
_entity.pdbx_description
1 polymer ?
#
loop_
_entity_poly.entity_id
_entity_poly.type
_entity_poly.pdbx_seq_one_letter_code
_entity_poly.pdbx_strand_id
1 'polypeptide(L)'
;ADTVQRIAAELKCHPTDERVALHLDEEDKLRHFREYFYIPKIRDLPPVDLSLVNKDENAIYFLGNSLGLQPKMVKTYLEEELDKWAKIAAYGHEVGKRPWITGDESIVGLMKDIVGANEKEIALMNALTVNLHLLMLSFFKPTPKRYKILLEAKAFPSDHYAIESQLQLHGLNIEESMRMVKPREGEETLRTEDILEVIEKEGDSIAVILFSGVHFYTGQHFNIPAITKAGQAKVV
;
A
#
# COMPACT_ATOMS: atom_id res chain seq x y z
N ALA A 1 14.54 -18.22 -9.15
CA ALA A 1 15.91 -18.75 -9.26
C ALA A 1 16.14 -19.35 -10.66
N ASP A 2 15.26 -20.24 -11.12
CA ASP A 2 15.41 -20.98 -12.38
C ASP A 2 15.59 -20.07 -13.62
N THR A 3 14.82 -18.98 -13.73
CA THR A 3 14.96 -18.03 -14.85
C THR A 3 16.38 -17.47 -14.95
N VAL A 4 16.99 -17.07 -13.83
CA VAL A 4 18.34 -16.50 -13.77
C VAL A 4 19.37 -17.54 -14.22
N GLN A 5 19.24 -18.79 -13.75
CA GLN A 5 20.14 -19.88 -14.14
C GLN A 5 20.03 -20.20 -15.63
N ARG A 6 18.81 -20.23 -16.18
CA ARG A 6 18.58 -20.48 -17.61
C ARG A 6 19.21 -19.40 -18.48
N ILE A 7 18.98 -18.12 -18.15
CA ILE A 7 19.58 -16.99 -18.87
C ILE A 7 21.11 -17.05 -18.81
N ALA A 8 21.68 -17.35 -17.64
CA ALA A 8 23.13 -17.47 -17.50
C ALA A 8 23.73 -18.59 -18.36
N ALA A 9 23.04 -19.73 -18.47
CA ALA A 9 23.43 -20.82 -19.36
C ALA A 9 23.37 -20.40 -20.83
N GLU A 10 22.33 -19.67 -21.25
CA GLU A 10 22.18 -19.13 -22.60
C GLU A 10 23.31 -18.14 -22.94
N LEU A 11 23.69 -17.28 -21.98
CA LEU A 11 24.78 -16.31 -22.11
C LEU A 11 26.19 -16.91 -21.91
N LYS A 12 26.28 -18.21 -21.58
CA LYS A 12 27.53 -18.90 -21.23
C LYS A 12 28.33 -18.16 -20.14
N CYS A 13 27.65 -17.72 -19.09
CA CYS A 13 28.23 -17.03 -17.95
C CYS A 13 27.79 -17.66 -16.63
N HIS A 14 28.38 -17.22 -15.51
CA HIS A 14 27.92 -17.62 -14.18
C HIS A 14 26.61 -16.88 -13.83
N PRO A 15 25.65 -17.46 -13.07
CA PRO A 15 24.39 -16.79 -12.70
C PRO A 15 24.53 -15.47 -11.94
N THR A 16 25.71 -15.20 -11.38
CA THR A 16 26.03 -13.96 -10.65
C THR A 16 26.88 -12.97 -11.47
N ASP A 17 27.05 -13.23 -12.76
CA ASP A 17 27.78 -12.36 -13.68
C ASP A 17 26.91 -11.14 -14.05
N GLU A 18 27.52 -9.96 -14.15
CA GLU A 18 26.85 -8.70 -14.52
C GLU A 18 26.04 -8.81 -15.81
N ARG A 19 26.53 -9.61 -16.77
CA ARG A 19 25.86 -9.85 -18.06
C ARG A 19 24.44 -10.39 -17.90
N VAL A 20 24.16 -11.13 -16.83
CA VAL A 20 22.80 -11.64 -16.56
C VAL A 20 21.85 -10.49 -16.24
N ALA A 21 22.29 -9.53 -15.42
CA ALA A 21 21.47 -8.36 -15.08
C ALA A 21 21.25 -7.45 -16.29
N LEU A 22 22.31 -7.17 -17.06
CA LEU A 22 22.22 -6.36 -18.28
C LEU A 22 21.26 -6.97 -19.30
N HIS A 23 21.28 -8.30 -19.47
CA HIS A 23 20.36 -8.98 -20.37
C HIS A 23 18.90 -8.93 -19.88
N LEU A 24 18.67 -9.07 -18.57
CA LEU A 24 17.33 -8.91 -18.00
C LEU A 24 16.80 -7.48 -18.17
N ASP A 25 17.67 -6.47 -18.06
CA ASP A 25 17.32 -5.07 -18.38
C ASP A 25 17.01 -4.91 -19.87
N GLU A 26 17.76 -5.57 -20.77
CA GLU A 26 17.56 -5.54 -22.22
C GLU A 26 16.18 -6.07 -22.64
N GLU A 27 15.74 -7.16 -22.00
CA GLU A 27 14.48 -7.83 -22.26
C GLU A 27 13.28 -7.24 -21.49
N ASP A 28 13.51 -6.34 -20.53
CA ASP A 28 12.44 -5.68 -19.80
C ASP A 28 11.65 -4.72 -20.69
N LYS A 29 10.44 -5.15 -21.06
CA LYS A 29 9.48 -4.35 -21.83
C LYS A 29 9.06 -3.06 -21.12
N LEU A 30 9.23 -2.98 -19.79
CA LEU A 30 8.90 -1.83 -18.97
C LEU A 30 10.10 -0.89 -18.74
N ARG A 31 11.30 -1.21 -19.26
CA ARG A 31 12.53 -0.43 -19.03
C ARG A 31 12.35 1.07 -19.26
N HIS A 32 11.62 1.43 -20.32
CA HIS A 32 11.39 2.82 -20.71
C HIS A 32 10.64 3.66 -19.66
N PHE A 33 9.84 3.03 -18.77
CA PHE A 33 9.15 3.75 -17.69
C PHE A 33 10.13 4.39 -16.70
N ARG A 34 11.36 3.87 -16.58
CA ARG A 34 12.41 4.46 -15.74
C ARG A 34 12.65 5.94 -16.09
N GLU A 35 12.50 6.30 -17.36
CA GLU A 35 12.68 7.67 -17.84
C GLU A 35 11.55 8.62 -17.43
N TYR A 36 10.44 8.13 -16.89
CA TYR A 36 9.33 8.97 -16.43
C TYR A 36 9.50 9.49 -15.02
N PHE A 37 10.57 9.11 -14.31
CA PHE A 37 10.80 9.48 -12.92
C PHE A 37 12.06 10.33 -12.75
N TYR A 38 12.04 11.23 -11.76
CA TYR A 38 13.25 11.87 -11.28
C TYR A 38 13.97 10.92 -10.32
N ILE A 39 15.09 10.34 -10.79
CA ILE A 39 15.94 9.47 -9.97
C ILE A 39 17.04 10.33 -9.33
N PRO A 40 17.22 10.30 -7.99
CA PRO A 40 18.27 11.05 -7.31
C PRO A 40 19.68 10.68 -7.82
N LYS A 41 20.59 11.65 -7.83
CA LYS A 41 22.02 11.40 -8.05
C LYS A 41 22.70 11.09 -6.72
N ILE A 42 23.67 10.18 -6.74
CA ILE A 42 24.39 9.77 -5.53
C ILE A 42 24.99 10.96 -4.80
N ARG A 43 25.59 11.92 -5.53
CA ARG A 43 26.20 13.13 -4.96
C ARG A 43 25.27 14.00 -4.13
N ASP A 44 23.96 13.93 -4.38
CA ASP A 44 22.97 14.80 -3.75
C ASP A 44 22.33 14.11 -2.52
N LEU A 45 22.71 12.86 -2.20
CA LEU A 45 22.17 12.11 -1.08
C LEU A 45 22.87 12.49 0.25
N PRO A 46 22.13 12.86 1.31
CA PRO A 46 22.73 13.34 2.56
C PRO A 46 23.73 12.41 3.27
N PRO A 47 23.53 11.08 3.35
CA PRO A 47 24.40 10.21 4.14
C PRO A 47 25.61 9.68 3.35
N VAL A 48 25.79 10.09 2.09
CA VAL A 48 26.81 9.50 1.22
C VAL A 48 28.19 10.06 1.50
N ASP A 49 29.14 9.15 1.71
CA ASP A 49 30.57 9.47 1.62
C ASP A 49 31.01 9.50 0.15
N LEU A 50 31.27 10.71 -0.36
CA LEU A 50 31.63 10.94 -1.76
C LEU A 50 32.97 10.30 -2.16
N SER A 51 33.81 9.91 -1.20
CA SER A 51 35.08 9.23 -1.50
C SER A 51 34.90 7.77 -1.93
N LEU A 52 33.73 7.19 -1.66
CA LEU A 52 33.45 5.77 -1.89
C LEU A 52 32.61 5.51 -3.15
N VAL A 53 32.22 6.55 -3.89
CA VAL A 53 31.19 6.46 -4.93
C VAL A 53 31.53 7.24 -6.19
N ASN A 54 30.95 6.81 -7.32
CA ASN A 54 30.93 7.59 -8.55
C ASN A 54 29.81 8.64 -8.47
N LYS A 55 30.19 9.88 -8.18
CA LYS A 55 29.27 10.98 -7.81
C LYS A 55 28.09 11.23 -8.77
N ASP A 56 28.27 11.03 -10.08
CA ASP A 56 27.27 11.38 -11.11
C ASP A 56 26.32 10.22 -11.47
N GLU A 57 26.54 9.05 -10.87
CA GLU A 57 25.63 7.90 -11.00
C GLU A 57 24.29 8.15 -10.32
N ASN A 58 23.27 7.43 -10.79
CA ASN A 58 21.97 7.41 -10.14
C ASN A 58 22.06 6.63 -8.82
N ALA A 59 21.28 7.06 -7.84
CA ALA A 59 21.07 6.30 -6.63
C ALA A 59 20.40 4.95 -6.91
N ILE A 60 20.83 3.91 -6.19
CA ILE A 60 20.09 2.65 -6.09
C ILE A 60 18.95 2.88 -5.09
N TYR A 61 17.82 3.38 -5.57
CA TYR A 61 16.71 3.82 -4.73
C TYR A 61 15.74 2.66 -4.42
N PHE A 62 16.02 1.91 -3.35
CA PHE A 62 15.18 0.80 -2.87
C PHE A 62 14.25 1.21 -1.70
N LEU A 63 13.73 2.44 -1.73
CA LEU A 63 12.80 2.96 -0.72
C LEU A 63 11.45 3.42 -1.32
N GLY A 64 11.14 2.98 -2.55
CA GLY A 64 9.91 3.34 -3.25
C GLY A 64 8.62 2.85 -2.58
N ASN A 65 8.72 1.86 -1.68
CA ASN A 65 7.62 1.35 -0.85
C ASN A 65 7.24 2.29 0.31
N SER A 66 8.12 3.23 0.68
CA SER A 66 7.84 4.26 1.70
C SER A 66 7.55 5.61 1.05
N LEU A 67 8.40 6.02 0.10
CA LEU A 67 8.20 7.24 -0.68
C LEU A 67 8.53 6.97 -2.15
N GLY A 68 7.51 6.94 -3.00
CA GLY A 68 7.68 6.74 -4.44
C GLY A 68 8.42 7.90 -5.10
N LEU A 69 9.28 7.61 -6.07
CA LEU A 69 9.95 8.65 -6.85
C LEU A 69 8.94 9.54 -7.57
N GLN A 70 9.28 10.82 -7.71
CA GLN A 70 8.41 11.80 -8.35
C GLN A 70 8.31 11.54 -9.88
N PRO A 71 7.10 11.36 -10.43
CA PRO A 71 6.90 11.38 -11.88
C PRO A 71 7.22 12.76 -12.46
N LYS A 72 7.92 12.81 -13.60
CA LYS A 72 8.34 14.07 -14.25
C LYS A 72 7.17 14.98 -14.63
N MET A 73 5.98 14.41 -14.84
CA MET A 73 4.76 15.14 -15.22
C MET A 73 4.05 15.83 -14.05
N VAL A 74 4.44 15.59 -12.79
CA VAL A 74 3.78 16.20 -11.62
C VAL A 74 3.75 17.73 -11.74
N LYS A 75 4.88 18.35 -12.12
CA LYS A 75 4.98 19.80 -12.28
C LYS A 75 3.99 20.31 -13.34
N THR A 76 3.96 19.68 -14.51
CA THR A 76 3.08 20.05 -15.61
C THR A 76 1.61 20.00 -15.19
N TYR A 77 1.20 18.97 -14.45
CA TYR A 77 -0.21 18.81 -14.04
C TYR A 77 -0.62 19.84 -12.98
N LEU A 78 0.31 20.25 -12.12
CA LEU A 78 0.09 21.35 -11.18
C LEU A 78 -0.05 22.69 -11.93
N GLU A 79 0.85 22.97 -12.87
CA GLU A 79 0.82 24.20 -13.68
C GLU A 79 -0.49 24.34 -14.46
N GLU A 80 -1.05 23.25 -15.02
CA GLU A 80 -2.37 23.26 -15.67
C GLU A 80 -3.47 23.84 -14.77
N GLU A 81 -3.52 23.43 -13.50
CA GLU A 81 -4.56 23.87 -12.56
C GLU A 81 -4.26 25.25 -11.96
N LEU A 82 -2.98 25.58 -11.73
CA LEU A 82 -2.55 26.91 -11.28
C LEU A 82 -2.85 27.97 -12.35
N ASP A 83 -2.58 27.67 -13.62
CA ASP A 83 -2.88 28.57 -14.74
C ASP A 83 -4.39 28.75 -14.92
N LYS A 84 -5.17 27.66 -14.79
CA LYS A 84 -6.64 27.75 -14.79
C LYS A 84 -7.14 28.65 -13.67
N TRP A 85 -6.59 28.48 -12.46
CA TRP A 85 -6.96 29.31 -11.32
C TRP A 85 -6.62 30.79 -11.54
N ALA A 86 -5.40 31.09 -12.01
CA ALA A 86 -4.98 32.46 -12.29
C ALA A 86 -5.83 33.12 -13.39
N LYS A 87 -6.23 32.34 -14.41
CA LYS A 87 -6.94 32.87 -15.58
C LYS A 87 -8.43 33.08 -15.36
N ILE A 88 -9.10 32.14 -14.69
CA ILE A 88 -10.57 32.11 -14.61
C ILE A 88 -11.13 31.95 -13.19
N ALA A 89 -10.28 31.91 -12.16
CA ALA A 89 -10.68 31.87 -10.76
C ALA A 89 -11.83 30.87 -10.49
N ALA A 90 -12.94 31.34 -9.90
CA ALA A 90 -14.08 30.51 -9.51
C ALA A 90 -14.71 29.71 -10.67
N TYR A 91 -14.62 30.17 -11.91
CA TYR A 91 -15.15 29.41 -13.05
C TYR A 91 -14.45 28.05 -13.23
N GLY A 92 -13.22 27.91 -12.72
CA GLY A 92 -12.48 26.64 -12.71
C GLY A 92 -13.15 25.50 -11.93
N HIS A 93 -14.16 25.81 -11.09
CA HIS A 93 -14.98 24.80 -10.42
C HIS A 93 -15.73 23.89 -11.40
N GLU A 94 -16.19 24.43 -12.53
CA GLU A 94 -17.11 23.77 -13.45
C GLU A 94 -16.49 23.42 -14.81
N VAL A 95 -15.31 23.97 -15.15
CA VAL A 95 -14.70 23.80 -16.48
C VAL A 95 -13.27 23.25 -16.46
N GLY A 96 -12.82 22.80 -17.64
CA GLY A 96 -11.46 22.32 -17.90
C GLY A 96 -11.35 20.80 -17.87
N LYS A 97 -10.11 20.29 -17.95
CA LYS A 97 -9.82 18.85 -17.92
C LYS A 97 -10.20 18.21 -16.57
N ARG A 98 -10.05 18.97 -15.48
CA ARG A 98 -10.38 18.56 -14.10
C ARG A 98 -11.21 19.65 -13.43
N PRO A 99 -12.52 19.76 -13.70
CA PRO A 99 -13.40 20.67 -12.96
C PRO A 99 -13.24 20.42 -11.46
N TRP A 100 -13.00 21.47 -10.65
CA TRP A 100 -12.59 21.23 -9.26
C TRP A 100 -13.67 20.61 -8.37
N ILE A 101 -14.96 20.73 -8.75
CA ILE A 101 -16.06 20.07 -8.02
C ILE A 101 -15.98 18.54 -8.17
N THR A 102 -15.55 18.04 -9.33
CA THR A 102 -15.47 16.60 -9.66
C THR A 102 -14.04 16.16 -9.96
N GLY A 103 -13.07 16.84 -9.35
CA GLY A 103 -11.64 16.63 -9.65
C GLY A 103 -11.18 15.21 -9.33
N ASP A 104 -11.69 14.64 -8.25
CA ASP A 104 -11.49 13.24 -7.85
C ASP A 104 -12.14 12.26 -8.84
N GLU A 105 -13.41 12.48 -9.19
CA GLU A 105 -14.15 11.64 -10.14
C GLU A 105 -13.53 11.68 -11.54
N SER A 106 -12.89 12.79 -11.93
CA SER A 106 -12.25 12.93 -13.24
C SER A 106 -11.08 11.96 -13.47
N ILE A 107 -10.50 11.41 -12.39
CA ILE A 107 -9.35 10.49 -12.45
C ILE A 107 -9.62 9.14 -11.79
N VAL A 108 -10.74 8.96 -11.07
CA VAL A 108 -11.05 7.71 -10.35
C VAL A 108 -11.08 6.48 -11.28
N GLY A 109 -11.46 6.68 -12.55
CA GLY A 109 -11.46 5.62 -13.56
C GLY A 109 -10.09 4.99 -13.79
N LEU A 110 -8.99 5.71 -13.54
CA LEU A 110 -7.62 5.20 -13.68
C LEU A 110 -7.23 4.21 -12.57
N MET A 111 -8.01 4.13 -11.48
CA MET A 111 -7.75 3.21 -10.36
C MET A 111 -8.39 1.83 -10.54
N LYS A 112 -9.36 1.68 -11.46
CA LYS A 112 -10.18 0.47 -11.61
C LYS A 112 -9.35 -0.79 -11.77
N ASP A 113 -8.37 -0.75 -12.66
CA ASP A 113 -7.52 -1.91 -12.96
C ASP A 113 -6.45 -2.15 -11.88
N ILE A 114 -6.16 -1.14 -11.05
CA ILE A 114 -5.20 -1.23 -9.94
C ILE A 114 -5.83 -1.96 -8.74
N VAL A 115 -7.06 -1.60 -8.38
CA VAL A 115 -7.76 -2.17 -7.20
C VAL A 115 -8.82 -3.20 -7.56
N GLY A 116 -9.16 -3.37 -8.84
CA GLY A 116 -10.15 -4.33 -9.32
C GLY A 116 -11.60 -3.99 -8.97
N ALA A 117 -11.96 -2.70 -8.87
CA ALA A 117 -13.29 -2.23 -8.45
C ALA A 117 -13.93 -1.27 -9.47
N ASN A 118 -15.25 -1.09 -9.40
CA ASN A 118 -15.96 -0.12 -10.22
C ASN A 118 -15.74 1.32 -9.74
N GLU A 119 -15.96 2.32 -10.60
CA GLU A 119 -15.79 3.74 -10.23
C GLU A 119 -16.68 4.15 -9.06
N LYS A 120 -17.88 3.57 -8.95
CA LYS A 120 -18.81 3.82 -7.84
C LYS A 120 -18.38 3.21 -6.50
N GLU A 121 -17.38 2.32 -6.52
CA GLU A 121 -16.85 1.63 -5.34
C GLU A 121 -15.54 2.25 -4.86
N ILE A 122 -15.05 3.29 -5.53
CA ILE A 122 -13.78 3.95 -5.26
C ILE A 122 -14.02 5.43 -4.99
N ALA A 123 -13.40 5.96 -3.94
CA ALA A 123 -13.34 7.40 -3.67
C ALA A 123 -11.88 7.81 -3.44
N LEU A 124 -11.43 8.86 -4.11
CA LEU A 124 -10.07 9.42 -3.97
C LEU A 124 -10.12 10.66 -3.07
N MET A 125 -9.91 10.48 -1.76
CA MET A 125 -10.15 11.53 -0.77
C MET A 125 -9.21 11.48 0.43
N ASN A 126 -9.09 12.61 1.14
CA ASN A 126 -8.44 12.77 2.45
C ASN A 126 -7.02 12.16 2.55
N ALA A 127 -6.73 11.52 3.69
CA ALA A 127 -5.53 10.76 3.98
C ALA A 127 -5.91 9.33 4.42
N LEU A 128 -4.96 8.39 4.35
CA LEU A 128 -5.20 6.95 4.61
C LEU A 128 -5.93 6.69 5.94
N THR A 129 -5.35 7.11 7.07
CA THR A 129 -5.92 6.84 8.41
C THR A 129 -7.25 7.58 8.63
N VAL A 130 -7.43 8.75 8.01
CA VAL A 130 -8.72 9.45 8.04
C VAL A 130 -9.80 8.61 7.36
N ASN A 131 -9.53 8.09 6.16
CA ASN A 131 -10.47 7.22 5.45
C ASN A 131 -10.75 5.92 6.22
N LEU A 132 -9.74 5.35 6.87
CA LEU A 132 -9.93 4.18 7.72
C LEU A 132 -10.93 4.48 8.85
N HIS A 133 -10.81 5.63 9.53
CA HIS A 133 -11.80 6.05 10.52
C HIS A 133 -13.21 6.21 9.96
N LEU A 134 -13.37 6.84 8.79
CA LEU A 134 -14.67 7.02 8.15
C LEU A 134 -15.36 5.68 7.86
N LEU A 135 -14.59 4.70 7.36
CA LEU A 135 -15.07 3.34 7.14
C LEU A 135 -15.42 2.66 8.48
N MET A 136 -14.52 2.70 9.46
CA MET A 136 -14.72 2.04 10.76
C MET A 136 -15.94 2.57 11.51
N LEU A 137 -16.20 3.88 11.48
CA LEU A 137 -17.42 4.47 12.09
C LEU A 137 -18.72 3.88 11.53
N SER A 138 -18.70 3.37 10.29
CA SER A 138 -19.87 2.77 9.63
C SER A 138 -19.93 1.25 9.79
N PHE A 139 -18.78 0.58 9.66
CA PHE A 139 -18.68 -0.87 9.64
C PHE A 139 -18.53 -1.50 11.03
N PHE A 140 -17.83 -0.84 11.96
CA PHE A 140 -17.66 -1.33 13.32
C PHE A 140 -18.84 -0.92 14.21
N LYS A 141 -19.80 -1.84 14.36
CA LYS A 141 -21.02 -1.65 15.17
C LYS A 141 -21.07 -2.71 16.27
N PRO A 142 -20.30 -2.52 17.36
CA PRO A 142 -20.16 -3.55 18.38
C PRO A 142 -21.48 -3.82 19.11
N THR A 143 -21.67 -5.07 19.51
CA THR A 143 -22.79 -5.56 20.33
C THR A 143 -22.25 -6.39 21.50
N PRO A 144 -23.04 -6.70 22.54
CA PRO A 144 -22.56 -7.53 23.64
C PRO A 144 -21.99 -8.90 23.23
N LYS A 145 -22.44 -9.46 22.10
CA LYS A 145 -21.97 -10.76 21.59
C LYS A 145 -20.80 -10.64 20.61
N ARG A 146 -20.75 -9.55 19.84
CA ARG A 146 -19.83 -9.36 18.70
C ARG A 146 -19.28 -7.95 18.74
N TYR A 147 -18.08 -7.79 19.27
CA TYR A 147 -17.48 -6.49 19.58
C TYR A 147 -15.96 -6.41 19.33
N LYS A 148 -15.30 -7.54 19.05
CA LYS A 148 -13.85 -7.54 18.82
C LYS A 148 -13.48 -7.01 17.44
N ILE A 149 -12.30 -6.41 17.34
CA ILE A 149 -11.61 -6.13 16.07
C ILE A 149 -10.40 -7.07 15.99
N LEU A 150 -10.30 -7.83 14.90
CA LEU A 150 -9.18 -8.72 14.63
C LEU A 150 -8.18 -8.04 13.70
N LEU A 151 -6.89 -8.03 14.09
CA LEU A 151 -5.77 -7.48 13.33
C LEU A 151 -4.49 -8.31 13.53
N GLU A 152 -3.45 -8.06 12.75
CA GLU A 152 -2.11 -8.57 13.03
C GLU A 152 -1.44 -7.85 14.21
N ALA A 153 -0.67 -8.58 15.01
CA ALA A 153 0.18 -7.96 16.03
C ALA A 153 1.31 -7.17 15.37
N LYS A 154 1.71 -6.06 16.01
CA LYS A 154 2.69 -5.12 15.44
C LYS A 154 2.29 -4.54 14.08
N ALA A 155 0.98 -4.40 13.84
CA ALA A 155 0.45 -3.61 12.73
C ALA A 155 1.08 -2.21 12.66
N PHE A 156 0.95 -1.56 11.51
CA PHE A 156 1.47 -0.20 11.34
C PHE A 156 0.91 0.72 12.46
N PRO A 157 1.75 1.57 13.09
CA PRO A 157 1.34 2.29 14.31
C PRO A 157 0.07 3.11 14.14
N SER A 158 -0.14 3.73 12.97
CA SER A 158 -1.34 4.53 12.74
C SER A 158 -2.62 3.69 12.74
N ASP A 159 -2.59 2.49 12.17
CA ASP A 159 -3.72 1.56 12.14
C ASP A 159 -4.01 1.01 13.54
N HIS A 160 -2.95 0.72 14.32
CA HIS A 160 -3.06 0.33 15.72
C HIS A 160 -3.81 1.40 16.54
N TYR A 161 -3.37 2.66 16.46
CA TYR A 161 -4.03 3.76 17.16
C TYR A 161 -5.45 4.04 16.64
N ALA A 162 -5.69 3.85 15.33
CA ALA A 162 -7.04 3.98 14.78
C ALA A 162 -8.00 2.93 15.36
N ILE A 163 -7.58 1.67 15.43
CA ILE A 163 -8.38 0.60 16.04
C ILE A 163 -8.58 0.85 17.53
N GLU A 164 -7.52 1.17 18.28
CA GLU A 164 -7.60 1.43 19.71
C GLU A 164 -8.60 2.56 20.02
N SER A 165 -8.49 3.70 19.31
CA SER A 165 -9.42 4.83 19.49
C SER A 165 -10.85 4.52 19.05
N GLN A 166 -11.07 3.67 18.04
CA GLN A 166 -12.41 3.19 17.69
C GLN A 166 -13.02 2.33 18.80
N LEU A 167 -12.25 1.45 19.44
CA LEU A 167 -12.72 0.69 20.60
C LEU A 167 -13.06 1.60 21.79
N GLN A 168 -12.20 2.58 22.08
CA GLN A 168 -12.42 3.58 23.14
C GLN A 168 -13.69 4.42 22.90
N LEU A 169 -13.97 4.78 21.64
CA LEU A 169 -15.17 5.53 21.26
C LEU A 169 -16.46 4.80 21.67
N HIS A 170 -16.44 3.46 21.69
CA HIS A 170 -17.55 2.63 22.13
C HIS A 170 -17.46 2.18 23.61
N GLY A 171 -16.49 2.69 24.37
CA GLY A 171 -16.28 2.34 25.78
C GLY A 171 -15.86 0.89 26.02
N LEU A 172 -15.27 0.23 25.01
CA LEU A 172 -14.84 -1.17 25.10
C LEU A 172 -13.47 -1.30 25.78
N ASN A 173 -13.26 -2.39 26.51
CA ASN A 173 -11.95 -2.75 27.05
C ASN A 173 -11.01 -3.15 25.91
N ILE A 174 -9.85 -2.50 25.82
CA ILE A 174 -8.89 -2.69 24.73
C ILE A 174 -8.27 -4.09 24.75
N GLU A 175 -7.86 -4.58 25.91
CA GLU A 175 -7.23 -5.90 26.04
C GLU A 175 -8.17 -7.03 25.60
N GLU A 176 -9.46 -6.89 25.89
CA GLU A 176 -10.47 -7.90 25.54
C GLU A 176 -10.98 -7.78 24.09
N SER A 177 -10.97 -6.57 23.54
CA SER A 177 -11.63 -6.26 22.26
C SER A 177 -10.66 -6.12 21.08
N MET A 178 -9.39 -5.84 21.34
CA MET A 178 -8.35 -5.68 20.31
C MET A 178 -7.60 -7.00 20.11
N ARG A 179 -8.16 -7.87 19.27
CA ARG A 179 -7.63 -9.22 19.08
C ARG A 179 -6.48 -9.22 18.07
N MET A 180 -5.24 -9.28 18.58
CA MET A 180 -4.02 -9.27 17.75
C MET A 180 -3.45 -10.67 17.50
N VAL A 181 -3.37 -11.11 16.23
CA VAL A 181 -2.74 -12.38 15.86
C VAL A 181 -1.21 -12.24 15.90
N LYS A 182 -0.55 -13.07 16.71
CA LYS A 182 0.91 -13.05 16.90
C LYS A 182 1.57 -14.19 16.11
N PRO A 183 2.79 -14.02 15.61
CA PRO A 183 3.54 -15.13 15.02
C PRO A 183 3.89 -16.16 16.10
N ARG A 184 4.23 -17.37 15.67
CA ARG A 184 4.73 -18.42 16.56
C ARG A 184 6.10 -18.02 17.11
N GLU A 185 6.52 -18.66 18.20
CA GLU A 185 7.85 -18.42 18.78
C GLU A 185 8.94 -18.71 17.75
N GLY A 186 9.87 -17.77 17.57
CA GLY A 186 10.93 -17.84 16.55
C GLY A 186 10.50 -17.44 15.13
N GLU A 187 9.26 -17.01 14.92
CA GLU A 187 8.76 -16.52 13.63
C GLU A 187 8.44 -15.02 13.69
N GLU A 188 8.57 -14.31 12.56
CA GLU A 188 8.14 -12.91 12.42
C GLU A 188 6.87 -12.77 11.57
N THR A 189 6.67 -13.67 10.60
CA THR A 189 5.50 -13.71 9.73
C THR A 189 4.40 -14.59 10.32
N LEU A 190 3.15 -14.32 9.94
CA LEU A 190 2.02 -15.16 10.35
C LEU A 190 1.81 -16.29 9.35
N ARG A 191 1.54 -17.51 9.84
CA ARG A 191 1.10 -18.58 8.95
C ARG A 191 -0.38 -18.40 8.62
N THR A 192 -0.77 -18.70 7.38
CA THR A 192 -2.17 -18.47 6.96
C THR A 192 -3.11 -19.36 7.77
N GLU A 193 -2.74 -20.61 8.04
CA GLU A 193 -3.50 -21.54 8.85
C GLU A 193 -3.76 -21.03 10.28
N ASP A 194 -2.83 -20.30 10.88
CA ASP A 194 -2.99 -19.73 12.22
C ASP A 194 -4.00 -18.59 12.22
N ILE A 195 -3.98 -17.75 11.17
CA ILE A 195 -4.98 -16.68 10.99
C ILE A 195 -6.37 -17.29 10.84
N LEU A 196 -6.50 -18.30 9.97
CA LEU A 196 -7.78 -18.96 9.71
C LEU A 196 -8.31 -19.70 10.95
N GLU A 197 -7.44 -20.33 11.74
CA GLU A 197 -7.82 -20.99 12.99
C GLU A 197 -8.37 -19.99 14.01
N VAL A 198 -7.77 -18.80 14.14
CA VAL A 198 -8.29 -17.73 15.02
C VAL A 198 -9.66 -17.26 14.55
N ILE A 199 -9.84 -17.05 13.24
CA ILE A 199 -11.13 -16.63 12.68
C ILE A 199 -12.19 -17.71 12.94
N GLU A 200 -11.86 -18.98 12.75
CA GLU A 200 -12.83 -20.07 12.97
C GLU A 200 -13.26 -20.15 14.44
N LYS A 201 -12.31 -20.06 15.38
CA LYS A 201 -12.56 -20.19 16.81
C LYS A 201 -13.23 -18.97 17.44
N GLU A 202 -12.88 -17.76 17.01
CA GLU A 202 -13.29 -16.51 17.66
C GLU A 202 -14.25 -15.66 16.83
N GLY A 203 -14.50 -16.06 15.57
CA GLY A 203 -15.23 -15.26 14.57
C GLY A 203 -16.62 -14.81 14.96
N ASP A 204 -17.34 -15.56 15.79
CA ASP A 204 -18.68 -15.19 16.27
C ASP A 204 -18.66 -13.93 17.16
N SER A 205 -17.51 -13.66 17.80
CA SER A 205 -17.29 -12.49 18.66
C SER A 205 -16.60 -11.30 17.96
N ILE A 206 -16.15 -11.50 16.72
CA ILE A 206 -15.43 -10.49 15.92
C ILE A 206 -16.42 -9.73 15.05
N ALA A 207 -16.45 -8.40 15.21
CA ALA A 207 -17.30 -7.51 14.41
C ALA A 207 -16.62 -7.13 13.09
N VAL A 208 -15.32 -6.84 13.14
CA VAL A 208 -14.53 -6.42 11.96
C VAL A 208 -13.18 -7.13 12.00
N ILE A 209 -12.74 -7.60 10.84
CA ILE A 209 -11.36 -8.01 10.59
C ILE A 209 -10.71 -6.88 9.80
N LEU A 210 -9.68 -6.25 10.36
CA LEU A 210 -8.89 -5.21 9.70
C LEU A 210 -7.43 -5.64 9.69
N PHE A 211 -6.99 -6.13 8.55
CA PHE A 211 -5.62 -6.59 8.28
C PHE A 211 -4.99 -5.70 7.21
N SER A 212 -3.68 -5.50 7.29
CA SER A 212 -2.93 -4.99 6.13
C SER A 212 -2.99 -5.99 4.95
N GLY A 213 -2.89 -5.49 3.71
CA GLY A 213 -2.74 -6.36 2.54
C GLY A 213 -1.30 -6.88 2.40
N VAL A 214 -0.33 -6.01 2.70
CA VAL A 214 1.09 -6.33 2.83
C VAL A 214 1.59 -5.71 4.13
N HIS A 215 2.21 -6.50 4.99
CA HIS A 215 2.72 -6.01 6.26
C HIS A 215 3.99 -5.16 6.05
N PHE A 216 3.99 -3.93 6.57
CA PHE A 216 4.98 -2.91 6.23
C PHE A 216 6.43 -3.28 6.59
N TYR A 217 6.63 -4.05 7.66
CA TYR A 217 7.95 -4.43 8.16
C TYR A 217 8.44 -5.76 7.58
N THR A 218 7.61 -6.81 7.64
CA THR A 218 8.00 -8.17 7.21
C THR A 218 7.91 -8.36 5.70
N GLY A 219 7.22 -7.46 4.98
CA GLY A 219 6.94 -7.61 3.55
C GLY A 219 5.96 -8.74 3.21
N GLN A 220 5.33 -9.35 4.23
CA GLN A 220 4.41 -10.45 4.03
C GLN A 220 3.14 -9.97 3.31
N HIS A 221 2.87 -10.54 2.14
CA HIS A 221 1.58 -10.40 1.46
C HIS A 221 0.60 -11.43 2.01
N PHE A 222 -0.45 -10.97 2.68
CA PHE A 222 -1.49 -11.85 3.22
C PHE A 222 -2.44 -12.31 2.12
N ASN A 223 -3.00 -13.51 2.27
CA ASN A 223 -3.99 -14.04 1.34
C ASN A 223 -5.35 -13.36 1.56
N ILE A 224 -5.53 -12.18 0.95
CA ILE A 224 -6.72 -11.33 1.09
C ILE A 224 -8.00 -12.15 0.83
N PRO A 225 -8.16 -12.89 -0.30
CA PRO A 225 -9.39 -13.66 -0.54
C PRO A 225 -9.69 -14.72 0.52
N ALA A 226 -8.68 -15.42 1.04
CA ALA A 226 -8.88 -16.45 2.05
C ALA A 226 -9.36 -15.87 3.39
N ILE A 227 -8.71 -14.80 3.85
CA ILE A 227 -9.07 -14.11 5.10
C ILE A 227 -10.47 -13.50 4.98
N THR A 228 -10.78 -12.85 3.85
CA THR A 228 -12.11 -12.29 3.59
C THR A 228 -13.20 -13.36 3.64
N LYS A 229 -13.03 -14.48 2.93
CA LYS A 229 -14.01 -15.58 2.92
C LYS A 229 -14.21 -16.21 4.30
N ALA A 230 -13.13 -16.42 5.03
CA ALA A 230 -13.20 -16.99 6.38
C ALA A 230 -13.95 -16.05 7.33
N GLY A 231 -13.66 -14.74 7.30
CA GLY A 231 -14.38 -13.77 8.12
C GLY A 231 -15.87 -13.72 7.83
N GLN A 232 -16.24 -13.67 6.55
CA GLN A 232 -17.64 -13.63 6.11
C GLN A 232 -18.42 -14.90 6.49
N ALA A 233 -17.76 -16.07 6.49
CA ALA A 233 -18.39 -17.33 6.88
C ALA A 233 -18.83 -17.37 8.36
N LYS A 234 -18.31 -16.46 9.19
CA LYS A 234 -18.66 -16.33 10.62
C LYS A 234 -19.74 -15.27 10.88
N VAL A 235 -20.26 -14.62 9.82
CA VAL A 235 -21.42 -13.72 9.91
C VAL A 235 -22.68 -14.57 9.70
N VAL A 236 -23.35 -14.93 10.81
CA VAL A 236 -24.69 -15.53 10.83
C VAL A 236 -25.73 -14.44 11.02
#